data_AF-A0A2G8KGW4-F1
#
_entry.id   AF-A0A2G8KGW4-F1
#
_cell.length_a   1.000
_cell.length_b   1.000
_cell.length_c   1.000
_cell.angle_alpha   90.00
_cell.angle_beta   90.00
_cell.angle_gamma   90.00
#
_symmetry.space_group_name_H-M   'P 1'
#
loop_
_entity.id
_entity.type
_entity.pdbx_description
1 polymer ?
#
loop_
_entity_poly.entity_id
_entity_poly.type
_entity_poly.pdbx_seq_one_letter_code
_entity_poly.pdbx_strand_id
1 'polypeptide(L)'
;MASDFDITRYLSANIKHMIYHGKTKKAVKKRWVVFQGNSNTRLFQLKLYKNDSERVLKTSYTLNSDNFVGTERGEIRKNNVTQSSYFAIVLKDDTVIFGLDIDNQGAVEGSTFDEWSSIFDDIFQSGKLISDLTLEVFY
;
A
#
# COMPACT_ATOMS: atom_id res chain seq x y z
N MET A 1 -4.49 29.17 -18.18
CA MET A 1 -4.90 28.68 -16.85
C MET A 1 -4.31 27.31 -16.68
N ALA A 2 -3.24 27.19 -15.89
CA ALA A 2 -2.67 25.89 -15.53
C ALA A 2 -3.59 25.31 -14.44
N SER A 3 -4.30 24.23 -14.74
CA SER A 3 -4.96 23.46 -13.69
C SER A 3 -3.87 22.86 -12.83
N ASP A 4 -3.79 23.27 -11.58
CA ASP A 4 -2.90 22.66 -10.59
C ASP A 4 -3.15 21.15 -10.58
N PHE A 5 -2.13 20.38 -10.96
CA PHE A 5 -2.13 18.93 -10.84
C PHE A 5 -2.04 18.61 -9.34
N ASP A 6 -3.19 18.56 -8.69
CA ASP A 6 -3.26 18.22 -7.28
C ASP A 6 -2.93 16.73 -7.12
N ILE A 7 -1.71 16.44 -6.67
CA ILE A 7 -1.25 15.08 -6.34
C ILE A 7 -1.33 14.97 -4.83
N THR A 8 -2.32 14.22 -4.36
CA THR A 8 -2.52 13.96 -2.95
C THR A 8 -1.69 12.73 -2.54
N ARG A 9 -0.98 12.83 -1.41
CA ARG A 9 -0.39 11.67 -0.74
C ARG A 9 -1.43 11.08 0.20
N TYR A 10 -1.76 9.81 -0.01
CA TYR A 10 -2.76 9.10 0.79
C TYR A 10 -2.12 8.28 1.90
N LEU A 11 -0.97 7.64 1.63
CA LEU A 11 -0.30 6.76 2.60
C LEU A 11 1.22 6.89 2.52
N SER A 12 1.88 6.70 3.66
CA SER A 12 3.30 6.39 3.69
C SER A 12 3.73 5.62 4.94
N ALA A 13 4.52 4.56 4.78
CA ALA A 13 5.02 3.77 5.92
C ALA A 13 6.35 3.06 5.63
N ASN A 14 7.08 2.70 6.69
CA ASN A 14 8.34 1.97 6.60
C ASN A 14 8.15 0.48 6.87
N ILE A 15 7.85 -0.29 5.84
CA ILE A 15 7.31 -1.63 5.95
C ILE A 15 8.12 -2.66 5.15
N LYS A 16 8.10 -3.93 5.57
CA LYS A 16 8.67 -5.00 4.75
C LYS A 16 7.75 -5.23 3.55
N HIS A 17 8.35 -5.36 2.38
CA HIS A 17 7.62 -5.70 1.17
C HIS A 17 8.26 -6.89 0.46
N MET A 18 7.46 -7.52 -0.37
CA MET A 18 7.79 -8.61 -1.24
C MET A 18 6.95 -8.49 -2.51
N ILE A 19 7.51 -8.88 -3.64
CA ILE A 19 6.83 -8.78 -4.94
C ILE A 19 6.77 -10.18 -5.54
N TYR A 20 5.59 -10.54 -6.00
CA TYR A 20 5.34 -11.72 -6.84
C TYR A 20 5.06 -11.24 -8.27
N HIS A 21 5.87 -11.72 -9.21
CA HIS A 21 5.65 -11.54 -10.64
C HIS A 21 5.49 -12.93 -11.26
N GLY A 22 4.25 -13.29 -11.63
CA GLY A 22 3.89 -14.67 -11.96
C GLY A 22 4.26 -15.64 -10.82
N LYS A 23 5.13 -16.61 -11.11
CA LYS A 23 5.61 -17.61 -10.12
C LYS A 23 6.91 -17.21 -9.40
N THR A 24 7.49 -16.05 -9.72
CA THR A 24 8.79 -15.65 -9.19
C THR A 24 8.63 -14.81 -7.93
N LYS A 25 9.21 -15.29 -6.83
CA LYS A 25 9.25 -14.60 -5.53
C LYS A 25 10.54 -13.78 -5.41
N LYS A 26 10.43 -12.46 -5.21
CA LYS A 26 11.60 -11.62 -4.87
C LYS A 26 11.90 -11.68 -3.36
N ALA A 27 13.15 -11.39 -3.00
CA ALA A 27 13.58 -11.33 -1.60
C ALA A 27 12.82 -10.24 -0.83
N VAL A 28 12.46 -10.54 0.42
CA VAL A 28 11.79 -9.61 1.35
C VAL A 28 12.75 -8.50 1.73
N LYS A 29 12.33 -7.23 1.62
CA LYS A 29 13.16 -6.08 2.01
C LYS A 29 12.31 -5.00 2.69
N LYS A 30 12.86 -4.34 3.71
CA LYS A 30 12.25 -3.15 4.32
C LYS A 30 12.34 -1.95 3.37
N ARG A 31 11.24 -1.24 3.17
CA ARG A 31 11.13 -0.09 2.25
C ARG A 31 10.27 0.99 2.83
N TRP A 32 10.56 2.23 2.42
CA TRP A 32 9.62 3.32 2.59
C TRP A 32 8.64 3.31 1.43
N VAL A 33 7.37 3.08 1.74
CA VAL A 33 6.28 2.98 0.77
C VAL A 33 5.52 4.28 0.78
N VAL A 34 5.16 4.79 -0.40
CA VAL A 34 4.32 5.97 -0.58
C VAL A 34 3.25 5.65 -1.60
N PHE A 35 2.00 5.88 -1.24
CA PHE A 35 0.87 5.83 -2.15
C PHE A 35 0.32 7.25 -2.34
N GLN A 36 0.29 7.69 -3.60
CA GLN A 36 -0.10 9.05 -3.97
C GLN A 36 -0.76 9.04 -5.34
N GLY A 37 -1.59 10.03 -5.64
CA GLY A 37 -2.24 10.10 -6.93
C GLY A 37 -3.19 11.26 -7.04
N ASN A 38 -3.99 11.24 -8.08
CA ASN A 38 -5.01 12.24 -8.32
C ASN A 38 -6.37 11.55 -8.50
N SER A 39 -7.27 11.81 -7.54
CA SER A 39 -8.61 11.23 -7.50
C SER A 39 -9.47 11.62 -8.70
N ASN A 40 -9.29 12.82 -9.25
CA ASN A 40 -10.03 13.29 -10.43
C ASN A 40 -9.68 12.49 -11.68
N THR A 41 -8.38 12.24 -11.89
CA THR A 41 -7.89 11.45 -13.03
C THR A 41 -7.92 9.94 -12.79
N ARG A 42 -8.19 9.52 -11.55
CA ARG A 42 -8.11 8.13 -11.07
C ARG A 42 -6.76 7.46 -11.39
N LEU A 43 -5.69 8.25 -11.46
CA LEU A 43 -4.33 7.79 -11.70
C LEU A 43 -3.51 7.88 -10.41
N PHE A 44 -3.05 6.73 -9.94
CA PHE A 44 -2.31 6.61 -8.69
C PHE A 44 -0.95 5.95 -8.90
N GLN A 45 -0.05 6.18 -7.95
CA GLN A 45 1.30 5.64 -7.93
C GLN A 45 1.62 5.07 -6.56
N LEU A 46 2.09 3.83 -6.55
CA LEU A 46 2.67 3.18 -5.38
C LEU A 46 4.18 3.13 -5.56
N LYS A 47 4.91 3.93 -4.79
CA LYS A 47 6.35 4.09 -4.86
C LYS A 47 7.03 3.42 -3.69
N LEU A 48 8.10 2.68 -3.97
CA LEU A 48 8.90 1.99 -2.97
C LEU A 48 10.32 2.55 -3.01
N TYR A 49 10.72 3.18 -1.92
CA TYR A 49 12.02 3.79 -1.73
C TYR A 49 12.89 2.93 -0.82
N LYS A 50 14.22 3.04 -0.95
CA LYS A 50 15.18 2.29 -0.12
C LYS A 50 14.90 2.46 1.38
N ASN A 51 14.69 3.70 1.80
CA ASN A 51 14.32 4.16 3.13
C ASN A 51 13.76 5.60 3.01
N ASP A 52 13.27 6.19 4.10
CA ASP A 52 12.70 7.54 4.10
C ASP A 52 13.77 8.65 4.00
N SER A 53 14.98 8.42 4.52
CA SER A 53 16.04 9.45 4.54
C SER A 53 16.71 9.67 3.19
N GLU A 54 17.11 8.61 2.48
CA GLU A 54 17.82 8.71 1.20
C GLU A 54 16.85 8.85 0.01
N ARG A 55 15.56 8.51 0.19
CA ARG A 55 14.49 8.56 -0.83
C ARG A 55 14.89 8.05 -2.21
N VAL A 56 15.79 7.06 -2.29
CA VAL A 56 16.19 6.43 -3.55
C VAL A 56 15.07 5.50 -4.03
N LEU A 57 14.41 5.86 -5.13
CA LEU A 57 13.34 5.06 -5.73
C LEU A 57 13.88 3.70 -6.17
N LYS A 58 13.20 2.62 -5.77
CA LYS A 58 13.55 1.24 -6.14
C LYS A 58 12.55 0.65 -7.11
N THR A 59 11.28 0.89 -6.86
CA THR A 59 10.19 0.42 -7.72
C THR A 59 9.05 1.44 -7.66
N SER A 60 8.32 1.56 -8.76
CA SER A 60 7.08 2.31 -8.83
C SER A 60 6.05 1.49 -9.59
N TYR A 61 4.83 1.47 -9.09
CA TYR A 61 3.66 0.92 -9.79
C TYR A 61 2.72 2.06 -10.10
N THR A 62 2.16 2.05 -11.30
CA THR A 62 1.01 2.89 -11.64
C THR A 62 -0.24 2.06 -11.35
N LEU A 63 -1.22 2.63 -10.68
CA LEU A 63 -2.48 1.98 -10.34
C LEU A 63 -3.64 2.77 -10.95
N ASN A 64 -4.53 2.07 -11.64
CA ASN A 64 -5.77 2.59 -12.20
C ASN A 64 -6.81 1.46 -12.28
N SER A 65 -8.03 1.78 -12.72
CA SER A 65 -9.11 0.78 -12.88
C SER A 65 -8.77 -0.35 -13.84
N ASP A 66 -7.83 -0.13 -14.77
CA ASP A 66 -7.48 -1.13 -15.78
C ASP A 66 -6.52 -2.17 -15.25
N ASN A 67 -5.71 -1.89 -14.23
CA ASN A 67 -4.70 -2.83 -13.76
C ASN A 67 -4.84 -3.22 -12.30
N PHE A 68 -5.54 -2.44 -11.48
CA PHE A 68 -5.84 -2.78 -10.10
C PHE A 68 -6.98 -3.79 -10.06
N VAL A 69 -6.77 -4.89 -9.33
CA VAL A 69 -7.77 -5.97 -9.18
C VAL A 69 -8.43 -5.89 -7.81
N GLY A 70 -7.67 -5.60 -6.77
CA GLY A 70 -8.17 -5.54 -5.40
C GLY A 70 -7.06 -5.53 -4.35
N THR A 71 -7.49 -5.61 -3.09
CA THR A 71 -6.59 -5.82 -1.96
C THR A 71 -6.97 -7.09 -1.20
N GLU A 72 -6.00 -7.71 -0.55
CA GLU A 72 -6.18 -8.90 0.28
C GLU A 72 -5.38 -8.69 1.57
N ARG A 73 -5.91 -9.14 2.71
CA ARG A 73 -5.18 -9.12 3.98
C ARG A 73 -5.29 -10.44 4.70
N GLY A 74 -4.30 -10.74 5.51
CA GLY A 74 -4.36 -11.94 6.32
C GLY A 74 -3.19 -12.08 7.27
N GLU A 75 -3.13 -13.27 7.84
CA GLU A 75 -2.18 -13.62 8.88
C GLU A 75 -1.42 -14.88 8.48
N ILE A 76 -0.10 -14.87 8.71
CA ILE A 76 0.73 -16.07 8.61
C ILE A 76 0.88 -16.63 10.02
N ARG A 77 0.33 -17.83 10.23
CA ARG A 77 0.38 -18.54 11.51
C ARG A 77 1.34 -19.73 11.42
N LYS A 78 2.12 -19.94 12.47
CA LYS A 78 2.95 -21.14 12.68
C LYS A 78 2.61 -21.74 14.03
N ASN A 79 2.24 -23.03 14.06
CA ASN A 79 1.82 -23.72 15.29
C ASN A 79 0.70 -22.99 16.03
N ASN A 80 -0.31 -22.48 15.31
CA ASN A 80 -1.42 -21.67 15.83
C ASN A 80 -1.03 -20.31 16.43
N VAL A 81 0.25 -19.90 16.35
CA VAL A 81 0.71 -18.58 16.77
C VAL A 81 0.86 -17.70 15.53
N THR A 82 0.23 -16.52 15.52
CA THR A 82 0.42 -15.55 14.44
C THR A 82 1.85 -15.01 14.48
N GLN A 83 2.56 -15.17 13.36
CA GLN A 83 3.96 -14.76 13.20
C GLN A 83 4.06 -13.40 12.52
N SER A 84 3.18 -13.14 11.54
CA SER A 84 3.16 -11.91 10.79
C SER A 84 1.78 -11.66 10.21
N SER A 85 1.43 -10.39 10.07
CA SER A 85 0.29 -9.95 9.29
C SER A 85 0.75 -9.48 7.92
N TYR A 86 -0.10 -9.60 6.92
CA TYR A 86 0.19 -9.10 5.58
C TYR A 86 -0.98 -8.31 4.98
N PHE A 87 -0.62 -7.41 4.07
CA PHE A 87 -1.52 -6.70 3.18
C PHE A 87 -0.98 -6.81 1.77
N ALA A 88 -1.80 -7.25 0.82
CA ALA A 88 -1.44 -7.45 -0.56
C ALA A 88 -2.26 -6.53 -1.45
N ILE A 89 -1.58 -5.90 -2.42
CA ILE A 89 -2.19 -5.19 -3.53
C ILE A 89 -2.09 -6.09 -4.75
N VAL A 90 -3.24 -6.48 -5.28
CA VAL A 90 -3.36 -7.37 -6.42
C VAL A 90 -3.52 -6.53 -7.68
N LEU A 91 -2.56 -6.62 -8.57
CA LEU A 91 -2.59 -6.05 -9.91
C LEU A 91 -2.78 -7.18 -10.93
N LYS A 92 -3.13 -6.85 -12.18
CA LYS A 92 -3.30 -7.84 -13.25
C LYS A 92 -2.06 -8.72 -13.47
N ASP A 93 -0.88 -8.11 -13.44
CA ASP A 93 0.39 -8.79 -13.76
C ASP A 93 1.26 -9.09 -12.53
N ASP A 94 0.96 -8.46 -11.40
CA ASP A 94 1.81 -8.46 -10.21
C ASP A 94 0.98 -8.54 -8.93
N THR A 95 1.56 -9.11 -7.88
CA THR A 95 1.05 -8.94 -6.51
C THR A 95 2.12 -8.37 -5.63
N VAL A 96 1.83 -7.22 -5.02
CA VAL A 96 2.73 -6.52 -4.10
C VAL A 96 2.27 -6.83 -2.69
N ILE A 97 3.08 -7.54 -1.91
CA ILE A 97 2.76 -7.97 -0.54
C ILE A 97 3.59 -7.16 0.45
N PHE A 98 2.93 -6.57 1.43
CA PHE A 98 3.52 -5.90 2.58
C PHE A 98 3.32 -6.77 3.81
N GLY A 99 4.34 -6.84 4.67
CA GLY A 99 4.34 -7.66 5.86
C GLY A 99 4.79 -6.88 7.09
N LEU A 100 4.10 -7.13 8.20
CA LEU A 100 4.49 -6.69 9.53
C LEU A 100 4.77 -7.94 10.36
N ASP A 101 5.98 -8.05 10.89
CA ASP A 101 6.29 -9.07 11.87
C ASP A 101 5.55 -8.71 13.15
N ILE A 102 4.89 -9.68 13.78
CA ILE A 102 4.30 -9.48 15.10
C ILE A 102 5.41 -9.76 16.10
N ASP A 103 5.75 -8.77 16.92
CA ASP A 103 6.74 -8.98 17.97
C ASP A 103 6.21 -9.92 19.06
N ASN A 104 7.10 -10.44 19.91
CA ASN A 104 6.73 -11.37 20.98
C ASN A 104 5.78 -10.76 22.03
N GLN A 105 5.41 -9.48 21.92
CA GLN A 105 4.46 -8.81 22.80
C GLN A 105 3.03 -8.84 22.24
N GLY A 106 2.83 -9.38 21.04
CA GLY A 106 1.51 -9.58 20.45
C GLY A 106 0.83 -8.29 20.00
N ALA A 107 1.52 -7.15 20.05
CA ALA A 107 1.02 -5.89 19.53
C ALA A 107 1.18 -5.92 18.01
N VAL A 108 0.14 -6.37 17.33
CA VAL A 108 0.01 -6.13 15.90
C VAL A 108 -0.18 -4.62 15.75
N GLU A 109 0.65 -3.95 14.94
CA GLU A 109 0.32 -2.65 14.32
C GLU A 109 -0.89 -2.81 13.35
N GLY A 110 -1.95 -3.49 13.79
CA GLY A 110 -3.10 -3.92 12.99
C GLY A 110 -3.86 -2.73 12.40
N SER A 111 -3.80 -1.58 13.09
CA SER A 111 -4.36 -0.32 12.60
C SER A 111 -3.79 0.09 11.24
N THR A 112 -2.54 -0.25 10.94
CA THR A 112 -1.89 0.18 9.69
C THR A 112 -2.56 -0.46 8.47
N PHE A 113 -2.85 -1.77 8.51
CA PHE A 113 -3.45 -2.44 7.35
C PHE A 113 -4.95 -2.21 7.23
N ASP A 114 -5.64 -1.94 8.34
CA ASP A 114 -7.04 -1.48 8.32
C ASP A 114 -7.16 -0.13 7.60
N GLU A 115 -6.31 0.83 7.97
CA GLU A 115 -6.25 2.14 7.32
C GLU A 115 -5.95 2.02 5.82
N TRP A 116 -4.96 1.19 5.47
CA TRP A 116 -4.61 0.97 4.07
C TRP A 116 -5.77 0.36 3.30
N SER A 117 -6.42 -0.67 3.83
CA SER A 117 -7.59 -1.29 3.18
C SER A 117 -8.69 -0.27 2.93
N SER A 118 -9.05 0.52 3.95
CA SER A 118 -10.08 1.56 3.83
C SER A 118 -9.76 2.55 2.71
N ILE A 119 -8.51 3.04 2.64
CA ILE A 119 -8.09 4.00 1.61
C ILE A 119 -8.20 3.40 0.21
N PHE A 120 -7.78 2.15 0.02
CA PHE A 120 -7.89 1.49 -1.28
C PHE A 120 -9.36 1.21 -1.66
N ASP A 121 -10.19 0.82 -0.71
CA ASP A 121 -11.61 0.57 -0.93
C ASP A 121 -12.34 1.88 -1.27
N ASP A 122 -12.04 2.98 -0.59
CA ASP A 122 -12.57 4.30 -0.91
C ASP A 122 -12.16 4.75 -2.31
N ILE A 123 -10.91 4.49 -2.71
CA ILE A 123 -10.38 4.93 -4.00
C ILE A 123 -10.87 4.08 -5.18
N PHE A 124 -10.99 2.76 -5.01
CA PHE A 124 -11.21 1.84 -6.13
C PHE A 124 -12.53 1.07 -6.07
N GLN A 125 -13.12 0.84 -4.89
CA GLN A 125 -14.38 0.10 -4.76
C GLN A 125 -15.59 1.01 -4.61
N SER A 126 -15.42 2.19 -4.03
CA SER A 126 -16.49 3.17 -3.99
C SER A 126 -16.69 3.73 -5.41
N GLY A 127 -17.77 3.31 -6.07
CA GLY A 127 -18.31 4.00 -7.24
C GLY A 127 -18.78 5.45 -6.94
N LYS A 128 -18.35 6.02 -5.80
CA LYS A 128 -18.60 7.37 -5.34
C LYS A 128 -17.32 8.20 -5.52
N LEU A 129 -17.53 9.43 -5.98
CA LEU A 129 -16.48 10.44 -6.04
C LEU A 129 -15.99 10.72 -4.62
N ILE A 130 -14.69 10.54 -4.38
CA ILE A 130 -14.04 10.96 -3.14
C ILE A 130 -13.95 12.49 -3.18
N SER A 131 -15.03 13.17 -2.79
CA SER A 131 -15.00 14.62 -2.57
C SER A 131 -14.74 14.99 -1.10
N ASP A 132 -14.84 14.04 -0.17
CA ASP A 132 -15.03 14.39 1.26
C ASP A 132 -13.96 13.85 2.23
N LEU A 133 -12.90 13.18 1.77
CA LEU A 133 -11.81 12.72 2.66
C LEU A 133 -10.82 13.86 2.94
N THR A 134 -11.13 14.66 3.95
CA THR A 134 -10.16 15.53 4.63
C THR A 134 -9.31 14.68 5.58
N LEU A 135 -8.11 14.32 5.14
CA LEU A 135 -7.09 13.68 5.97
C LEU A 135 -6.48 14.74 6.90
N GLU A 136 -6.76 14.66 8.20
CA GLU A 136 -6.01 15.39 9.22
C GLU A 136 -4.57 14.87 9.27
N VAL A 137 -3.61 15.75 8.98
CA VAL A 137 -2.18 15.46 9.02
C VAL A 137 -1.73 15.53 10.49
N PHE A 138 -1.36 14.38 11.07
CA PHE A 138 -0.64 14.35 12.34
C PHE A 138 0.85 14.68 12.10
N TYR A 139 1.34 15.71 12.79
CA TYR A 139 2.74 16.18 12.79
C TYR A 139 3.62 15.38 13.76
#